data_AF-A0A356XD39-F1
#
_entry.id   AF-A0A356XD39-F1
#
_cell.length_a   1.000
_cell.length_b   1.000
_cell.length_c   1.000
_cell.angle_alpha   90.00
_cell.angle_beta   90.00
_cell.angle_gamma   90.00
#
_symmetry.space_group_name_H-M   'P 1'
#
loop_
_entity.id
_entity.type
_entity.pdbx_description
1 polymer ?
#
loop_
_entity_poly.entity_id
_entity_poly.type
_entity_poly.pdbx_seq_one_letter_code
_entity_poly.pdbx_strand_id
1 'polypeptide(L)' 'MKVRDVMTQNVVSVYPEATVAQTADLMRRHNIGAVPVCDPSGLTR' A
#
# COMPACT_ATOMS: atom_id res chain seq x y z
N MET A 1 -16.42 13.61 -13.89
CA MET A 1 -15.94 12.67 -12.84
C MET A 1 -14.44 12.50 -13.03
N LYS A 2 -13.65 12.78 -11.99
CA LYS A 2 -12.19 12.64 -11.96
C LYS A 2 -11.82 11.37 -11.19
N VAL A 3 -10.65 10.78 -11.45
CA VAL A 3 -10.15 9.58 -10.74
C VAL A 3 -10.16 9.76 -9.22
N ARG A 4 -9.78 10.95 -8.75
CA ARG A 4 -9.78 11.30 -7.32
C ARG A 4 -11.16 11.22 -6.66
N ASP A 5 -12.24 11.26 -7.45
CA ASP A 5 -13.61 11.24 -6.95
C ASP A 5 -14.09 9.81 -6.64
N VAL A 6 -13.38 8.77 -7.12
CA VAL A 6 -13.76 7.35 -6.95
C VAL A 6 -12.69 6.49 -6.27
N MET A 7 -11.46 7.00 -6.11
CA MET A 7 -10.36 6.24 -5.52
C MET A 7 -10.53 6.02 -4.01
N THR A 8 -10.06 4.87 -3.52
CA THR A 8 -9.91 4.63 -2.09
C THR A 8 -8.83 5.53 -1.52
N GLN A 9 -9.16 6.36 -0.53
CA GLN A 9 -8.22 7.33 0.04
C GLN A 9 -7.26 6.72 1.09
N ASN A 10 -7.77 5.80 1.92
CA ASN A 10 -7.00 5.19 3.00
C ASN A 10 -6.57 3.79 2.59
N VAL A 11 -5.47 3.71 1.85
CA VAL A 11 -4.87 2.44 1.41
C VAL A 11 -3.81 1.98 2.41
N VAL A 12 -3.77 0.67 2.64
CA VAL A 12 -2.66 0.02 3.36
C VAL A 12 -1.45 0.01 2.46
N SER A 13 -0.29 0.47 2.95
CA SER A 13 0.98 0.51 2.24
C SER A 13 2.13 0.01 3.12
N VAL A 14 3.28 -0.27 2.51
CA VAL A 14 4.53 -0.59 3.21
C VAL A 14 5.64 0.38 2.80
N TYR A 15 6.68 0.50 3.62
CA TYR A 15 7.89 1.24 3.26
C TYR A 15 8.90 0.34 2.49
N PRO A 16 9.82 0.91 1.70
CA PRO A 16 10.81 0.14 0.91
C PRO A 16 11.69 -0.80 1.74
N GLU A 17 11.92 -0.47 3.01
CA GLU A 17 12.69 -1.27 3.97
C GLU A 17 11.91 -2.46 4.56
N ALA A 18 10.60 -2.57 4.30
CA ALA A 18 9.80 -3.69 4.78
C ALA A 18 10.29 -5.01 4.14
N THR A 19 10.45 -6.02 4.99
CA THR A 19 10.81 -7.36 4.52
C THR A 19 9.62 -8.04 3.83
N VAL A 20 9.91 -8.99 2.93
CA VAL A 20 8.87 -9.79 2.25
C VAL A 20 7.94 -10.48 3.25
N ALA A 21 8.45 -10.96 4.38
CA ALA A 21 7.64 -11.62 5.41
C ALA A 21 6.64 -10.65 6.06
N GLN A 22 7.07 -9.42 6.37
CA GLN A 22 6.19 -8.38 6.92
C GLN A 22 5.10 -7.99 5.91
N THR A 23 5.49 -7.81 4.65
CA THR A 23 4.56 -7.50 3.55
C THR A 23 3.54 -8.62 3.35
N ALA A 24 3.97 -9.88 3.32
CA ALA A 24 3.09 -11.04 3.17
C ALA A 24 2.11 -11.20 4.34
N ASP A 25 2.57 -10.98 5.58
CA ASP A 25 1.69 -11.05 6.74
C ASP A 25 0.66 -9.91 6.73
N LEU A 26 1.06 -8.70 6.33
CA LEU A 26 0.14 -7.58 6.11
C LEU A 26 -0.91 -7.90 5.04
N MET A 27 -0.48 -8.42 3.89
CA MET A 27 -1.38 -8.85 2.80
C MET A 27 -2.39 -9.89 3.28
N ARG A 28 -1.93 -10.88 4.06
CA ARG A 28 -2.80 -11.93 4.63
C ARG A 28 -3.80 -11.36 5.65
N ARG A 29 -3.36 -10.49 6.56
CA ARG A 29 -4.21 -9.87 7.59
C ARG A 29 -5.31 -9.00 6.99
N HIS A 30 -4.99 -8.26 5.93
CA HIS A 30 -5.94 -7.40 5.24
C HIS A 30 -6.66 -8.08 4.09
N ASN A 31 -6.32 -9.35 3.78
CA ASN A 31 -6.87 -10.13 2.67
C ASN A 31 -6.76 -9.40 1.32
N ILE A 32 -5.55 -8.90 1.00
CA ILE A 32 -5.26 -8.15 -0.23
C ILE A 32 -4.19 -8.84 -1.07
N GLY A 33 -4.35 -8.79 -2.40
CA GLY A 33 -3.44 -9.40 -3.36
C GLY A 33 -2.28 -8.50 -3.81
N ALA A 34 -2.33 -7.21 -3.48
CA ALA A 34 -1.28 -6.24 -3.80
C ALA A 34 -1.21 -5.19 -2.70
N VAL A 35 -0.01 -4.65 -2.47
CA VAL A 35 0.23 -3.56 -1.53
C VAL A 35 1.22 -2.57 -2.14
N PRO A 36 0.87 -1.28 -2.22
CA PRO A 36 1.81 -0.26 -2.70
C PRO A 36 2.97 -0.07 -1.72
N VAL A 37 4.16 0.13 -2.29
CA VAL A 37 5.38 0.47 -1.54
C VAL A 37 5.58 1.97 -1.62
N CYS A 38 5.43 2.71 -0.54
CA CYS A 38 5.45 4.19 -0.54
C CYS A 38 6.69 4.72 0.20
N ASP A 39 7.31 5.78 -0.32
CA ASP A 39 8.33 6.52 0.44
C ASP A 39 7.69 7.26 1.63
N PRO A 40 8.48 7.68 2.64
CA PRO A 40 8.01 8.49 3.76
C PRO A 40 7.29 9.80 3.37
N SER A 41 7.55 10.31 2.16
CA SER A 41 6.90 11.49 1.59
C SER A 41 5.52 11.20 0.99
N GLY A 42 5.09 9.93 0.95
CA GLY A 42 3.84 9.51 0.30
C GLY A 42 3.91 9.43 -1.22
N LEU A 43 5.08 9.67 -1.82
CA LEU A 43 5.31 9.48 -3.25
C LEU A 43 5.89 8.09 -3.50
N THR A 44 5.24 7.33 -4.37
CA THR A 44 5.87 6.21 -5.09
C THR A 44 6.70 6.81 -6.22
N ARG A 45 7.99 6.46 -6.32
CA ARG A 45 8.81 6.80 -7.49
C ARG A 45 8.37 6.05 -8.75
#